data_AF-A0A3D2RYN4-F1
#
_entry.id   AF-A0A3D2RYN4-F1
#
_cell.length_a   1.000
_cell.length_b   1.000
_cell.length_c   1.000
_cell.angle_alpha   90.00
_cell.angle_beta   90.00
_cell.angle_gamma   90.00
#
_symmetry.space_group_name_H-M   'P 1'
#
loop_
_entity.id
_entity.type
_entity.pdbx_description
1 polymer ?
#
loop_
_entity_poly.entity_id
_entity_poly.type
_entity_poly.pdbx_seq_one_letter_code
_entity_poly.pdbx_strand_id
1 'polypeptide(L)'
;MLDNSCGAKGTINLMESTQDLRQQAQEIQESLETGSGIIWIGGVSEEVLQNGSSAEWFLAFSQMVGTPVSQSSQGELILNVRNEAHGKQDNRTRGPNTNRKLGFHTDRCDIIGFLCLQPAKSGGENQVVRSPEIEKIIARERPDLLHILRNPFPYKRHVVDSGNELPFCEQPIFSLCKGFFACSYLRVLIDRADIDPACPNLTSDQKEALDFLDSVAEREALQTRFTLKRGDLLFLNNWTTLHRRTAFEDFEHPDKRRHLLRVWLSSPRSRPLDECFQANFGTVEAGAVRGGMKPSFLS
;
A
#
# COMPACT_ATOMS: atom_id res chain seq x y z
N MET A 1 -14.90 11.48 -21.31
CA MET A 1 -13.72 10.99 -22.04
C MET A 1 -12.52 11.27 -21.16
N LEU A 2 -11.90 10.23 -20.62
CA LEU A 2 -10.68 10.38 -19.81
C LEU A 2 -9.56 10.76 -20.76
N ASP A 3 -8.85 11.84 -20.43
CA ASP A 3 -7.68 12.31 -21.15
C ASP A 3 -6.55 11.26 -20.99
N ASN A 4 -5.97 10.86 -22.12
CA ASN A 4 -4.95 9.81 -22.27
C ASN A 4 -3.56 10.23 -21.73
N SER A 5 -3.49 11.27 -20.89
CA SER A 5 -2.25 11.87 -20.40
C SER A 5 -1.78 11.32 -19.06
N CYS A 6 -2.60 10.56 -18.34
CA CYS A 6 -2.19 9.84 -17.14
C CYS A 6 -1.86 8.38 -17.50
N GLY A 7 -0.59 7.99 -17.37
CA GLY A 7 -0.02 6.70 -17.80
C GLY A 7 -0.54 5.44 -17.08
N ALA A 8 -1.86 5.26 -17.00
CA ALA A 8 -2.50 3.96 -16.83
C ALA A 8 -2.34 3.20 -18.15
N LYS A 9 -1.22 2.47 -18.31
CA LYS A 9 -1.08 1.52 -19.41
C LYS A 9 -2.07 0.37 -19.17
N GLY A 10 -3.08 0.29 -20.04
CA GLY A 10 -3.79 -0.93 -20.37
C GLY A 10 -4.96 -1.29 -19.47
N THR A 11 -6.18 -1.14 -19.98
CA THR A 11 -7.28 -1.99 -19.55
C THR A 11 -6.97 -3.40 -20.06
N ILE A 12 -6.47 -4.27 -19.18
CA ILE A 12 -6.34 -5.69 -19.49
C ILE A 12 -7.72 -6.31 -19.27
N ASN A 13 -8.32 -6.92 -20.30
CA ASN A 13 -9.47 -7.79 -20.10
C ASN A 13 -8.94 -9.13 -19.58
N LEU A 14 -9.45 -9.61 -18.45
CA LEU A 14 -9.08 -10.92 -17.93
C LEU A 14 -9.43 -11.99 -18.97
N MET A 15 -8.42 -12.73 -19.42
CA MET A 15 -8.56 -13.74 -20.48
C MET A 15 -8.91 -15.12 -19.91
N GLU A 16 -9.56 -15.95 -20.71
CA GLU A 16 -10.20 -17.21 -20.28
C GLU A 16 -9.21 -18.37 -20.05
N SER A 17 -7.97 -18.29 -20.57
CA SER A 17 -6.97 -19.36 -20.42
C SER A 17 -5.91 -19.07 -19.35
N THR A 18 -5.42 -20.13 -18.68
CA THR A 18 -4.36 -20.01 -17.67
C THR A 18 -3.04 -19.48 -18.24
N GLN A 19 -2.75 -19.75 -19.51
CA GLN A 19 -1.54 -19.25 -20.17
C GLN A 19 -1.62 -17.73 -20.36
N ASP A 20 -2.79 -17.21 -20.72
CA ASP A 20 -3.02 -15.78 -20.88
C ASP A 20 -2.96 -15.04 -19.54
N LEU A 21 -3.52 -15.62 -18.47
CA LEU A 21 -3.43 -15.04 -17.12
C LEU A 21 -1.99 -14.92 -16.62
N ARG A 22 -1.13 -15.91 -16.92
CA ARG A 22 0.30 -15.85 -16.55
C ARG A 22 1.03 -14.74 -17.32
N GLN A 23 0.75 -14.60 -18.60
CA GLN A 23 1.32 -13.53 -19.43
C GLN A 23 0.89 -12.15 -18.89
N GLN A 24 -0.40 -11.98 -18.60
CA GLN A 24 -0.93 -10.75 -17.98
C GLN A 24 -0.26 -10.46 -16.63
N ALA A 25 -0.04 -11.47 -15.80
CA ALA A 25 0.64 -11.29 -14.52
C ALA A 25 2.09 -10.81 -14.68
N GLN A 26 2.83 -11.30 -15.69
CA GLN A 26 4.18 -10.82 -16.01
C GLN A 26 4.17 -9.36 -16.49
N GLU A 27 3.20 -8.99 -17.31
CA GLU A 27 3.03 -7.61 -17.78
C GLU A 27 2.69 -6.65 -16.63
N ILE A 28 1.88 -7.10 -15.65
CA ILE A 28 1.61 -6.37 -14.41
C ILE A 28 2.92 -6.17 -13.64
N GLN A 29 3.68 -7.24 -13.40
CA GLN A 29 4.96 -7.16 -12.67
C GLN A 29 5.91 -6.14 -13.30
N GLU A 30 6.10 -6.21 -14.62
CA GLU A 30 7.00 -5.32 -15.35
C GLU A 30 6.51 -3.88 -15.36
N SER A 31 5.22 -3.66 -15.59
CA SER A 31 4.64 -2.32 -15.65
C SER A 31 4.63 -1.61 -14.29
N LEU A 32 4.47 -2.37 -13.20
CA LEU A 32 4.58 -1.83 -11.85
C LEU A 32 6.01 -1.39 -11.54
N GLU A 33 7.03 -2.09 -12.00
CA GLU A 33 8.42 -1.76 -11.69
C GLU A 33 9.01 -0.69 -12.61
N THR A 34 8.68 -0.73 -13.91
CA THR A 34 9.29 0.13 -14.93
C THR A 34 8.40 1.30 -15.37
N GLY A 35 7.10 1.23 -15.07
CA GLY A 35 6.10 2.17 -15.57
C GLY A 35 5.65 3.21 -14.54
N SER A 36 4.32 3.38 -14.43
CA SER A 36 3.71 4.35 -13.53
C SER A 36 3.72 3.92 -12.06
N GLY A 37 3.93 2.62 -11.80
CA GLY A 37 3.70 2.01 -10.50
C GLY A 37 2.20 1.80 -10.20
N ILE A 38 1.31 2.00 -11.17
CA ILE A 38 -0.15 1.87 -11.01
C ILE A 38 -0.69 1.05 -12.19
N ILE A 39 -1.42 -0.02 -11.88
CA ILE A 39 -2.12 -0.82 -12.89
C ILE A 39 -3.58 -0.97 -12.46
N TRP A 40 -4.49 -0.58 -13.36
CA TRP A 40 -5.93 -0.76 -13.21
C TRP A 40 -6.42 -1.70 -14.31
N ILE A 41 -7.01 -2.81 -13.90
CA ILE A 41 -7.62 -3.82 -14.77
C ILE A 41 -9.13 -3.79 -14.51
N GLY A 42 -9.92 -3.56 -15.56
CA GLY A 42 -11.36 -3.45 -15.44
C GLY A 42 -12.05 -4.80 -15.56
N GLY A 43 -13.07 -5.03 -14.72
CA GLY A 43 -14.12 -6.01 -14.97
C GLY A 43 -13.73 -7.49 -14.88
N VAL A 44 -13.51 -8.00 -13.66
CA VAL A 44 -13.65 -9.44 -13.38
C VAL A 44 -15.11 -9.87 -13.64
N SER A 45 -15.31 -11.07 -14.19
CA SER A 45 -16.65 -11.57 -14.52
C SER A 45 -17.53 -11.70 -13.28
N GLU A 46 -18.84 -11.48 -13.44
CA GLU A 46 -19.78 -11.59 -12.32
C GLU A 46 -19.83 -13.02 -11.73
N GLU A 47 -19.48 -14.03 -12.51
CA GLU A 47 -19.29 -15.41 -12.05
C GLU A 47 -18.22 -15.52 -10.95
N VAL A 48 -17.10 -14.80 -11.09
CA VAL A 48 -16.04 -14.73 -10.07
C VAL A 48 -16.49 -13.92 -8.85
N LEU A 49 -17.34 -12.91 -9.07
CA LEU A 49 -17.81 -12.02 -8.01
C LEU A 49 -19.00 -12.60 -7.22
N GLN A 50 -19.64 -13.65 -7.74
CA GLN A 50 -20.71 -14.43 -7.10
C GLN A 50 -20.13 -15.73 -6.51
N ASN A 51 -20.91 -16.44 -5.68
CA ASN A 51 -20.57 -17.76 -5.11
C ASN A 51 -19.49 -17.81 -4.01
N GLY A 52 -19.05 -16.69 -3.44
CA GLY A 52 -18.15 -16.68 -2.27
C GLY A 52 -16.68 -17.07 -2.56
N SER A 53 -16.35 -17.37 -3.82
CA SER A 53 -15.00 -17.74 -4.28
C SER A 53 -14.14 -16.55 -4.69
N SER A 54 -14.65 -15.31 -4.63
CA SER A 54 -13.94 -14.10 -5.08
C SER A 54 -12.59 -13.90 -4.38
N ALA A 55 -12.50 -14.26 -3.09
CA ALA A 55 -11.24 -14.22 -2.34
C ALA A 55 -10.25 -15.29 -2.79
N GLU A 56 -10.72 -16.50 -3.07
CA GLU A 56 -9.89 -17.61 -3.54
C GLU A 56 -9.37 -17.33 -4.95
N TRP A 57 -10.25 -16.88 -5.85
CA TRP A 57 -9.88 -16.47 -7.20
C TRP A 57 -8.88 -15.31 -7.16
N PHE A 58 -9.17 -14.28 -6.36
CA PHE A 58 -8.29 -13.11 -6.27
C PHE A 58 -6.91 -13.49 -5.72
N LEU A 59 -6.85 -14.38 -4.73
CA LEU A 59 -5.59 -14.92 -4.22
C LEU A 59 -4.84 -15.71 -5.29
N ALA A 60 -5.52 -16.61 -6.00
CA ALA A 60 -4.91 -17.44 -7.06
C ALA A 60 -4.36 -16.59 -8.21
N PHE A 61 -5.10 -15.56 -8.65
CA PHE A 61 -4.61 -14.61 -9.65
C PHE A 61 -3.42 -13.81 -9.11
N SER A 62 -3.50 -13.32 -7.87
CA SER A 62 -2.43 -12.53 -7.25
C SER A 62 -1.14 -13.32 -7.03
N GLN A 63 -1.23 -14.65 -6.83
CA GLN A 63 -0.06 -15.55 -6.78
C GLN A 63 0.71 -15.63 -8.10
N MET A 64 0.04 -15.36 -9.23
CA MET A 64 0.73 -15.24 -10.51
C MET A 64 1.50 -13.91 -10.62
N VAL A 65 1.02 -12.86 -9.95
CA VAL A 65 1.65 -11.53 -9.93
C VAL A 65 2.84 -11.49 -8.96
N GLY A 66 2.74 -12.13 -7.80
CA GLY A 66 3.84 -12.21 -6.85
C GLY A 66 3.54 -13.16 -5.69
N THR A 67 4.43 -13.23 -4.71
CA THR A 67 4.24 -14.09 -3.53
C THR A 67 3.37 -13.38 -2.50
N PRO A 68 2.17 -13.89 -2.15
CA PRO A 68 1.37 -13.29 -1.10
C PRO A 68 2.07 -13.36 0.25
N VAL A 69 2.02 -12.25 0.98
CA VAL A 69 2.58 -12.12 2.33
C VAL A 69 1.49 -11.77 3.33
N SER A 70 1.66 -12.23 4.56
CA SER A 70 0.65 -12.07 5.61
C SER A 70 0.39 -10.60 5.96
N GLN A 71 -0.87 -10.28 6.26
CA GLN A 71 -1.33 -8.94 6.67
C GLN A 71 -1.73 -8.87 8.15
N SER A 72 -1.65 -10.00 8.87
CA SER A 72 -2.03 -10.14 10.28
C SER A 72 -1.16 -11.16 11.02
N SER A 73 -1.25 -11.20 12.35
CA SER A 73 -0.58 -12.24 13.15
C SER A 73 -1.15 -13.64 12.92
N GLN A 74 -2.34 -13.75 12.35
CA GLN A 74 -2.99 -15.03 12.04
C GLN A 74 -2.64 -15.56 10.65
N GLY A 75 -1.76 -14.88 9.90
CA GLY A 75 -1.32 -15.37 8.59
C GLY A 75 -2.30 -15.06 7.44
N GLU A 76 -3.25 -14.14 7.62
CA GLU A 76 -4.24 -13.82 6.59
C GLU A 76 -3.57 -13.19 5.36
N LEU A 77 -3.73 -13.84 4.21
CA LEU A 77 -3.19 -13.37 2.92
C LEU A 77 -4.14 -12.40 2.21
N ILE A 78 -5.45 -12.56 2.40
CA ILE A 78 -6.49 -11.65 1.90
C ILE A 78 -7.14 -10.93 3.08
N LEU A 79 -7.18 -9.60 3.01
CA LEU A 79 -7.82 -8.75 3.99
C LEU A 79 -9.13 -8.17 3.44
N ASN A 80 -10.18 -8.21 4.25
CA ASN A 80 -11.44 -7.52 3.95
C ASN A 80 -11.33 -6.03 4.34
N VAL A 81 -11.32 -5.15 3.34
CA VAL A 81 -11.28 -3.70 3.52
C VAL A 81 -12.71 -3.15 3.44
N ARG A 82 -13.34 -3.04 4.61
CA ARG A 82 -14.73 -2.58 4.80
C ARG A 82 -14.90 -1.92 6.14
N ASN A 83 -15.90 -1.04 6.27
CA ASN A 83 -16.22 -0.43 7.56
C ASN A 83 -16.85 -1.47 8.49
N GLU A 84 -16.14 -1.87 9.55
CA GLU A 84 -16.60 -2.87 10.51
C GLU A 84 -17.37 -2.27 11.70
N ALA A 85 -17.56 -0.94 11.71
CA ALA A 85 -18.26 -0.22 12.77
C ALA A 85 -17.70 -0.42 14.20
N HIS A 86 -16.40 -0.72 14.32
CA HIS A 86 -15.72 -0.75 15.62
C HIS A 86 -15.76 0.63 16.29
N GLY A 87 -15.91 0.67 17.62
CA GLY A 87 -15.95 1.92 18.39
C GLY A 87 -14.65 2.72 18.30
N LYS A 88 -14.72 4.06 18.46
CA LYS A 88 -13.56 4.97 18.28
C LYS A 88 -12.33 4.65 19.15
N GLN A 89 -12.52 3.94 20.27
CA GLN A 89 -11.46 3.56 21.22
C GLN A 89 -11.13 2.06 21.19
N ASP A 90 -11.63 1.32 20.21
CA ASP A 90 -11.29 -0.09 20.09
C ASP A 90 -9.87 -0.23 19.53
N ASN A 91 -8.99 -0.89 20.26
CA ASN A 91 -7.60 -1.17 19.87
C ASN A 91 -7.49 -1.98 18.57
N ARG A 92 -8.58 -2.61 18.11
CA ARG A 92 -8.68 -3.30 16.81
C ARG A 92 -8.93 -2.36 15.63
N THR A 93 -9.24 -1.09 15.88
CA THR A 93 -9.54 -0.10 14.83
C THR A 93 -8.30 0.19 13.99
N ARG A 94 -8.19 -0.46 12.83
CA ARG A 94 -7.17 -0.16 11.81
C ARG A 94 -7.78 0.70 10.72
N GLY A 95 -6.97 1.51 10.04
CA GLY A 95 -7.40 2.37 8.93
C GLY A 95 -8.35 1.68 7.92
N PRO A 96 -8.04 0.45 7.45
CA PRO A 96 -8.89 -0.32 6.54
C PRO A 96 -10.31 -0.58 7.04
N ASN A 97 -10.54 -0.61 8.36
CA ASN A 97 -11.79 -1.03 8.98
C ASN A 97 -12.70 0.15 9.37
N THR A 98 -12.38 1.36 8.90
CA THR A 98 -13.11 2.60 9.21
C THR A 98 -13.54 3.34 7.94
N ASN A 99 -14.50 4.25 8.09
CA ASN A 99 -14.98 5.12 7.01
C ASN A 99 -14.30 6.51 6.91
N ARG A 100 -13.27 6.77 7.70
CA ARG A 100 -12.59 8.08 7.77
C ARG A 100 -11.58 8.28 6.63
N LYS A 101 -11.20 9.53 6.34
CA LYS A 101 -10.07 9.81 5.44
C LYS A 101 -8.80 9.17 6.02
N LEU A 102 -8.01 8.52 5.16
CA LEU A 102 -6.67 8.05 5.49
C LEU A 102 -5.62 9.04 4.96
N GLY A 103 -4.48 9.13 5.64
CA GLY A 103 -3.30 9.82 5.10
C GLY A 103 -2.69 9.06 3.93
N PHE A 104 -1.86 9.74 3.12
CA PHE A 104 -1.03 9.06 2.13
C PHE A 104 -0.04 8.15 2.83
N HIS A 105 0.06 6.90 2.39
CA HIS A 105 0.93 5.92 3.01
C HIS A 105 1.38 4.82 2.05
N THR A 106 2.33 4.04 2.52
CA THR A 106 2.73 2.73 2.01
C THR A 106 2.38 1.64 3.04
N ASP A 107 2.29 0.40 2.57
CA ASP A 107 2.17 -0.78 3.42
C ASP A 107 3.51 -1.54 3.55
N ARG A 108 3.53 -2.67 4.26
CA ARG A 108 4.73 -3.51 4.45
C ARG A 108 4.85 -4.57 3.34
N CYS A 109 4.85 -4.16 2.07
CA CYS A 109 4.97 -5.07 0.92
C CYS A 109 5.62 -4.39 -0.29
N ASP A 110 5.94 -5.16 -1.34
CA ASP A 110 6.43 -4.60 -2.60
C ASP A 110 5.28 -4.12 -3.50
N ILE A 111 4.21 -4.91 -3.58
CA ILE A 111 3.03 -4.64 -4.38
C ILE A 111 1.79 -4.80 -3.51
N ILE A 112 0.89 -3.82 -3.58
CA ILE A 112 -0.44 -3.90 -2.98
C ILE A 112 -1.47 -4.12 -4.08
N GLY A 113 -2.34 -5.10 -3.90
CA GLY A 113 -3.43 -5.42 -4.82
C GLY A 113 -4.80 -5.25 -4.17
N PHE A 114 -5.78 -4.81 -4.94
CA PHE A 114 -7.17 -4.70 -4.52
C PHE A 114 -8.11 -5.30 -5.56
N LEU A 115 -9.18 -5.95 -5.09
CA LEU A 115 -10.37 -6.30 -5.86
C LEU A 115 -11.58 -5.59 -5.26
N CYS A 116 -12.31 -4.81 -6.05
CA CYS A 116 -13.53 -4.17 -5.60
C CYS A 116 -14.73 -5.10 -5.75
N LEU A 117 -15.31 -5.54 -4.62
CA LEU A 117 -16.56 -6.29 -4.61
C LEU A 117 -17.75 -5.34 -4.62
N GLN A 118 -17.68 -4.27 -3.83
CA GLN A 118 -18.76 -3.30 -3.69
C GLN A 118 -18.18 -1.90 -3.43
N PRO A 119 -18.46 -0.90 -4.28
CA PRO A 119 -18.08 0.49 -3.99
C PRO A 119 -18.94 1.09 -2.87
N ALA A 120 -18.48 2.20 -2.30
CA ALA A 120 -19.28 2.99 -1.35
C ALA A 120 -20.51 3.62 -2.02
N LYS A 121 -21.46 4.08 -1.20
CA LYS A 121 -22.60 4.87 -1.68
C LYS A 121 -22.15 6.24 -2.21
N SER A 122 -21.26 6.89 -1.46
CA SER A 122 -20.64 8.18 -1.79
C SER A 122 -19.24 8.25 -1.18
N GLY A 123 -18.36 9.08 -1.76
CA GLY A 123 -16.95 9.18 -1.34
C GLY A 123 -16.17 7.88 -1.57
N GLY A 124 -15.14 7.64 -0.75
CA GLY A 124 -14.34 6.41 -0.80
C GLY A 124 -13.43 6.31 -2.02
N GLU A 125 -13.18 7.46 -2.64
CA GLU A 125 -12.29 7.66 -3.77
C GLU A 125 -10.86 7.25 -3.37
N ASN A 126 -10.21 6.49 -4.24
CA ASN A 126 -8.79 6.16 -4.13
C ASN A 126 -7.99 7.33 -4.70
N GLN A 127 -6.94 7.69 -4.00
CA GLN A 127 -6.02 8.73 -4.43
C GLN A 127 -4.61 8.18 -4.36
N VAL A 128 -3.88 8.32 -5.46
CA VAL A 128 -2.50 7.84 -5.60
C VAL A 128 -1.62 8.98 -6.06
N VAL A 129 -0.45 9.09 -5.45
CA VAL A 129 0.61 10.04 -5.84
C VAL A 129 1.89 9.28 -6.11
N ARG A 130 2.70 9.78 -7.03
CA ARG A 130 4.03 9.21 -7.31
C ARG A 130 5.05 9.78 -6.33
N SER A 131 5.58 8.95 -5.45
CA SER A 131 6.57 9.39 -4.46
C SER A 131 7.88 9.93 -5.08
N PRO A 132 8.37 9.48 -6.26
CA PRO A 132 9.49 10.14 -6.92
C PRO A 132 9.21 11.60 -7.30
N GLU A 133 7.97 11.95 -7.67
CA GLU A 133 7.62 13.34 -8.01
C GLU A 133 7.54 14.21 -6.75
N ILE A 134 7.04 13.64 -5.65
CA ILE A 134 7.09 14.30 -4.33
C ILE A 134 8.54 14.59 -3.94
N GLU A 135 9.43 13.59 -4.07
CA GLU A 135 10.85 13.73 -3.73
C GLU A 135 11.53 14.81 -4.57
N LYS A 136 11.30 14.87 -5.88
CA LYS A 136 11.80 15.94 -6.77
C LYS A 136 11.33 17.33 -6.34
N ILE A 137 10.05 17.46 -5.95
CA ILE A 137 9.49 18.73 -5.50
C ILE A 137 10.16 19.17 -4.19
N ILE A 138 10.33 18.25 -3.23
CA ILE A 138 11.02 18.53 -1.98
C ILE A 138 12.49 18.89 -2.24
N ALA A 139 13.18 18.16 -3.12
CA ALA A 139 14.55 18.48 -3.52
C ALA A 139 14.71 19.92 -4.03
N ARG A 140 13.72 20.41 -4.78
CA ARG A 140 13.72 21.76 -5.34
C ARG A 140 13.35 22.84 -4.32
N GLU A 141 12.35 22.57 -3.48
CA GLU A 141 11.75 23.60 -2.61
C GLU A 141 12.36 23.63 -1.20
N ARG A 142 12.74 22.47 -0.66
CA ARG A 142 13.32 22.28 0.68
C ARG A 142 14.36 21.15 0.67
N PRO A 143 15.52 21.35 0.00
CA PRO A 143 16.58 20.33 -0.06
C PRO A 143 17.14 19.94 1.32
N ASP A 144 17.06 20.86 2.29
CA ASP A 144 17.37 20.62 3.70
C ASP A 144 16.45 19.55 4.31
N LEU A 145 15.15 19.62 4.06
CA LEU A 145 14.18 18.61 4.52
C LEU A 145 14.33 17.29 3.76
N LEU A 146 14.72 17.32 2.48
CA LEU A 146 15.03 16.08 1.74
C LEU A 146 16.19 15.32 2.39
N HIS A 147 17.24 16.03 2.83
CA HIS A 147 18.35 15.39 3.52
C HIS A 147 17.87 14.66 4.79
N ILE A 148 16.96 15.27 5.55
CA ILE A 148 16.35 14.67 6.73
C ILE A 148 15.50 13.44 6.36
N LEU A 149 14.66 13.53 5.31
CA LEU A 149 13.79 12.43 4.85
C LEU A 149 14.56 11.19 4.35
N ARG A 150 15.85 11.35 4.05
CA ARG A 150 16.77 10.26 3.67
C ARG A 150 17.51 9.65 4.86
N ASN A 151 17.39 10.22 6.06
CA ASN A 151 17.89 9.62 7.30
C ASN A 151 16.82 8.72 7.94
N PRO A 152 17.21 7.75 8.80
CA PRO A 152 16.25 6.86 9.44
C PRO A 152 15.25 7.60 10.35
N PHE A 153 13.99 7.16 10.32
CA PHE A 153 12.92 7.54 11.25
C PHE A 153 12.47 6.32 12.04
N PRO A 154 12.05 6.48 13.31
CA PRO A 154 11.47 5.40 14.08
C PRO A 154 10.05 5.08 13.60
N TYR A 155 9.79 3.81 13.29
CA TYR A 155 8.45 3.28 13.01
C TYR A 155 8.07 2.32 14.13
N LYS A 156 6.99 2.64 14.85
CA LYS A 156 6.47 1.75 15.89
C LYS A 156 6.05 0.42 15.26
N ARG A 157 6.53 -0.71 15.79
CA ARG A 157 6.05 -2.03 15.37
C ARG A 157 4.62 -2.24 15.86
N HIS A 158 3.84 -2.97 15.08
CA HIS A 158 2.51 -3.34 15.53
C HIS A 158 2.62 -4.28 16.74
N VAL A 159 1.72 -4.13 17.73
CA VAL A 159 1.68 -4.96 18.94
C VAL A 159 1.59 -6.47 18.63
N VAL A 160 1.04 -6.81 17.46
CA VAL A 160 0.89 -8.17 16.97
C VAL A 160 2.17 -8.75 16.33
N ASP A 161 3.23 -7.95 16.18
CA ASP A 161 4.53 -8.34 15.62
C ASP A 161 5.54 -8.62 16.74
N SER A 162 5.22 -9.60 17.60
CA SER A 162 5.96 -9.94 18.82
C SER A 162 7.32 -10.59 18.59
N GLY A 163 7.67 -10.95 17.35
CA GLY A 163 8.91 -11.63 17.01
C GLY A 163 10.13 -10.71 16.83
N ASN A 164 10.10 -9.50 17.40
CA ASN A 164 11.18 -8.52 17.23
C ASN A 164 11.65 -7.99 18.58
N GLU A 165 12.97 -7.81 18.70
CA GLU A 165 13.64 -7.40 19.96
C GLU A 165 13.28 -5.97 20.38
N LEU A 166 13.15 -5.07 19.41
CA LEU A 166 12.83 -3.67 19.65
C LEU A 166 11.35 -3.39 19.34
N PRO A 167 10.68 -2.50 20.10
CA PRO A 167 9.29 -2.14 19.85
C PRO A 167 9.11 -1.21 18.64
N PHE A 168 10.21 -0.85 17.97
CA PHE A 168 10.27 -0.05 16.74
C PHE A 168 11.29 -0.66 15.76
N CYS A 169 11.33 -0.09 14.56
CA CYS A 169 12.43 -0.24 13.61
C CYS A 169 12.75 1.14 13.05
N GLU A 170 13.95 1.31 12.48
CA GLU A 170 14.36 2.57 11.88
C GLU A 170 14.68 2.37 10.41
N GLN A 171 14.11 3.22 9.56
CA GLN A 171 14.31 3.20 8.12
C GLN A 171 14.07 4.60 7.56
N PRO A 172 14.72 4.98 6.45
CA PRO A 172 14.46 6.28 5.84
C PRO A 172 13.11 6.30 5.11
N ILE A 173 12.56 7.50 4.90
CA ILE A 173 11.34 7.68 4.11
C ILE A 173 11.66 7.61 2.62
N PHE A 174 12.76 8.22 2.18
CA PHE A 174 13.26 8.12 0.82
C PHE A 174 14.64 7.47 0.82
N SER A 175 14.87 6.56 -0.12
CA SER A 175 16.17 5.92 -0.33
C SER A 175 16.46 5.74 -1.82
N LEU A 176 17.75 5.73 -2.16
CA LEU A 176 18.26 5.39 -3.48
C LEU A 176 19.36 4.34 -3.31
N CYS A 177 19.02 3.06 -3.48
CA CYS A 177 19.96 1.95 -3.34
C CYS A 177 20.29 1.38 -4.71
N LYS A 178 21.57 1.38 -5.10
CA LYS A 178 22.04 0.83 -6.39
C LYS A 178 21.26 1.37 -7.61
N GLY A 179 20.86 2.66 -7.55
CA GLY A 179 20.06 3.31 -8.59
C GLY A 179 18.54 3.10 -8.50
N PHE A 180 18.05 2.30 -7.54
CA PHE A 180 16.63 2.07 -7.31
C PHE A 180 16.09 2.98 -6.22
N PHE A 181 15.10 3.79 -6.57
CA PHE A 181 14.36 4.61 -5.61
C PHE A 181 13.48 3.74 -4.71
N ALA A 182 13.31 4.10 -3.46
CA ALA A 182 12.34 3.50 -2.55
C ALA A 182 11.72 4.56 -1.65
N CYS A 183 10.41 4.53 -1.51
CA CYS A 183 9.68 5.27 -0.51
C CYS A 183 8.93 4.33 0.43
N SER A 184 9.09 4.53 1.74
CA SER A 184 8.30 3.84 2.77
C SER A 184 7.81 4.88 3.75
N TYR A 185 6.50 5.15 3.76
CA TYR A 185 5.93 6.22 4.55
C TYR A 185 4.63 5.79 5.21
N LEU A 186 4.60 5.82 6.54
CA LEU A 186 3.41 5.52 7.31
C LEU A 186 3.39 6.39 8.57
N ARG A 187 3.00 7.67 8.38
CA ARG A 187 2.98 8.74 9.39
C ARG A 187 2.49 8.29 10.77
N VAL A 188 1.38 7.55 10.80
CA VAL A 188 0.77 7.08 12.05
C VAL A 188 1.70 6.20 12.90
N LEU A 189 2.60 5.41 12.31
CA LEU A 189 3.55 4.60 13.08
C LEU A 189 4.76 5.41 13.54
N ILE A 190 5.11 6.46 12.80
CA ILE A 190 6.15 7.41 13.17
C ILE A 190 5.69 8.27 14.35
N ASP A 191 4.49 8.85 14.27
CA ASP A 191 3.90 9.64 15.35
C ASP A 191 3.67 8.80 16.62
N ARG A 192 3.29 7.53 16.46
CA ARG A 192 3.16 6.60 17.60
C ARG A 192 4.50 6.27 18.25
N ALA A 193 5.59 6.23 17.49
CA ALA A 193 6.91 6.07 18.06
C ALA A 193 7.35 7.34 18.82
N ASP A 194 7.10 8.52 18.27
CA ASP A 194 7.46 9.82 18.87
C ASP A 194 6.87 10.05 20.27
N ILE A 195 5.68 9.49 20.55
CA ILE A 195 5.00 9.65 21.84
C ILE A 195 5.18 8.48 22.80
N ASP A 196 5.83 7.40 22.37
CA ASP A 196 6.00 6.20 23.18
C ASP A 196 7.35 6.26 23.92
N PRO A 197 7.38 6.20 25.26
CA PRO A 197 8.62 6.29 26.03
C PRO A 197 9.64 5.18 25.73
N ALA A 198 9.23 4.08 25.10
CA ALA A 198 10.12 2.99 24.67
C ALA A 198 10.65 3.17 23.24
N CYS A 199 10.48 4.34 22.63
CA CYS A 199 10.92 4.64 21.26
C CYS A 199 11.66 5.99 21.19
N PRO A 200 12.49 6.21 20.16
CA PRO A 200 13.12 7.51 19.95
C PRO A 200 12.08 8.59 19.64
N ASN A 201 12.28 9.77 20.22
CA ASN A 201 11.50 10.96 19.88
C ASN A 201 12.04 11.60 18.59
N LEU A 202 11.16 12.27 17.86
CA LEU A 202 11.50 13.05 16.70
C LEU A 202 12.01 14.44 17.10
N THR A 203 13.03 14.88 16.38
CA THR A 203 13.48 16.28 16.41
C THR A 203 12.45 17.22 15.78
N SER A 204 12.59 18.53 16.01
CA SER A 204 11.79 19.57 15.33
C SER A 204 11.87 19.43 13.81
N ASP A 205 13.07 19.20 13.29
CA ASP A 205 13.35 19.22 11.86
C ASP A 205 12.80 17.97 11.19
N GLN A 206 12.80 16.82 11.89
CA GLN A 206 12.10 15.61 11.44
C GLN A 206 10.59 15.84 11.36
N LYS A 207 9.98 16.49 12.35
CA LYS A 207 8.54 16.81 12.33
C LYS A 207 8.20 17.76 11.17
N GLU A 208 9.01 18.79 10.98
CA GLU A 208 8.87 19.72 9.86
C GLU A 208 9.00 19.01 8.50
N ALA A 209 9.95 18.08 8.37
CA ALA A 209 10.14 17.30 7.16
C ALA A 209 8.93 16.42 6.83
N LEU A 210 8.32 15.77 7.83
CA LEU A 210 7.10 14.98 7.68
C LEU A 210 5.91 15.86 7.27
N ASP A 211 5.74 17.00 7.94
CA ASP A 211 4.65 17.93 7.66
C ASP A 211 4.77 18.54 6.25
N PHE A 212 6.00 18.85 5.82
CA PHE A 212 6.23 19.32 4.46
C PHE A 212 5.94 18.23 3.43
N LEU A 213 6.36 16.98 3.64
CA LEU A 213 6.02 15.86 2.76
C LEU A 213 4.50 15.70 2.63
N ASP A 214 3.78 15.71 3.75
CA ASP A 214 2.30 15.63 3.75
C ASP A 214 1.69 16.79 2.95
N SER A 215 2.21 18.02 3.12
CA SER A 215 1.76 19.19 2.37
C SER A 215 1.99 19.06 0.86
N VAL A 216 3.11 18.46 0.44
CA VAL A 216 3.39 18.19 -0.98
C VAL A 216 2.44 17.13 -1.52
N ALA A 217 2.25 16.03 -0.79
CA ALA A 217 1.33 14.96 -1.18
C ALA A 217 -0.13 15.44 -1.30
N GLU A 218 -0.53 16.45 -0.51
CA GLU A 218 -1.86 17.06 -0.58
C GLU A 218 -2.10 17.96 -1.81
N ARG A 219 -1.05 18.30 -2.59
CA ARG A 219 -1.20 19.10 -3.82
C ARG A 219 -2.02 18.34 -4.86
N GLU A 220 -3.21 18.85 -5.19
CA GLU A 220 -4.17 18.16 -6.05
C GLU A 220 -3.61 17.82 -7.44
N ALA A 221 -2.73 18.67 -7.98
CA ALA A 221 -2.07 18.47 -9.27
C ALA A 221 -1.20 17.20 -9.34
N LEU A 222 -0.80 16.62 -8.19
CA LEU A 222 -0.03 15.38 -8.14
C LEU A 222 -0.90 14.13 -8.01
N GLN A 223 -2.20 14.31 -7.70
CA GLN A 223 -3.07 13.21 -7.28
C GLN A 223 -3.82 12.62 -8.46
N THR A 224 -3.59 11.34 -8.71
CA THR A 224 -4.48 10.52 -9.54
C THR A 224 -5.65 10.08 -8.67
N ARG A 225 -6.85 10.54 -9.00
CA ARG A 225 -8.08 10.36 -8.22
C ARG A 225 -9.08 9.51 -8.98
N PHE A 226 -9.61 8.45 -8.36
CA PHE A 226 -10.57 7.56 -8.99
C PHE A 226 -11.36 6.69 -8.02
N THR A 227 -12.53 6.24 -8.46
CA THR A 227 -13.37 5.28 -7.73
C THR A 227 -13.39 3.96 -8.48
N LEU A 228 -12.99 2.89 -7.80
CA LEU A 228 -13.10 1.53 -8.32
C LEU A 228 -14.56 1.12 -8.41
N LYS A 229 -14.93 0.49 -9.51
CA LYS A 229 -16.23 -0.16 -9.72
C LYS A 229 -16.14 -1.61 -9.27
N ARG A 230 -17.32 -2.22 -9.01
CA ARG A 230 -17.40 -3.67 -8.78
C ARG A 230 -16.71 -4.41 -9.93
N GLY A 231 -15.82 -5.34 -9.58
CA GLY A 231 -14.99 -6.10 -10.52
C GLY A 231 -13.71 -5.40 -10.96
N ASP A 232 -13.41 -4.19 -10.50
CA ASP A 232 -12.11 -3.58 -10.81
C ASP A 232 -11.00 -4.15 -9.94
N LEU A 233 -9.87 -4.39 -10.56
CA LEU A 233 -8.60 -4.74 -9.95
C LEU A 233 -7.64 -3.54 -10.00
N LEU A 234 -6.94 -3.31 -8.90
CA LEU A 234 -5.91 -2.28 -8.78
C LEU A 234 -4.65 -2.89 -8.18
N PHE A 235 -3.51 -2.73 -8.86
CA PHE A 235 -2.19 -3.04 -8.29
C PHE A 235 -1.33 -1.78 -8.25
N LEU A 236 -0.63 -1.59 -7.14
CA LEU A 236 0.28 -0.46 -6.95
C LEU A 236 1.67 -0.97 -6.54
N ASN A 237 2.71 -0.36 -7.11
CA ASN A 237 4.07 -0.50 -6.64
C ASN A 237 4.24 0.35 -5.39
N ASN A 238 4.34 -0.32 -4.25
CA ASN A 238 4.28 0.29 -2.95
C ASN A 238 5.57 1.05 -2.59
N TRP A 239 6.65 0.92 -3.38
CA TRP A 239 7.89 1.69 -3.24
C TRP A 239 7.88 3.03 -4.00
N THR A 240 7.01 3.18 -5.01
CA THR A 240 7.00 4.36 -5.90
C THR A 240 5.69 5.14 -5.88
N THR A 241 4.75 4.67 -5.08
CA THR A 241 3.44 5.29 -4.93
C THR A 241 3.11 5.44 -3.45
N LEU A 242 2.48 6.56 -3.09
CA LEU A 242 1.72 6.65 -1.85
C LEU A 242 0.25 6.60 -2.23
N HIS A 243 -0.53 5.88 -1.44
CA HIS A 243 -1.96 5.75 -1.68
C HIS A 243 -2.77 6.12 -0.45
N ARG A 244 -4.02 6.49 -0.68
CA ARG A 244 -5.00 6.72 0.37
C ARG A 244 -6.41 6.54 -0.16
N ARG A 245 -7.36 6.65 0.77
CA ARG A 245 -8.79 6.69 0.49
C ARG A 245 -9.41 7.90 1.19
N THR A 246 -10.33 8.58 0.50
CA THR A 246 -11.15 9.63 1.11
C THR A 246 -12.15 9.04 2.12
N ALA A 247 -12.81 9.92 2.88
CA ALA A 247 -13.94 9.50 3.71
C ALA A 247 -15.09 8.98 2.84
N PHE A 248 -15.93 8.12 3.37
CA PHE A 248 -17.05 7.55 2.62
C PHE A 248 -18.28 7.29 3.46
N GLU A 249 -19.42 7.20 2.78
CA GLU A 249 -20.68 6.77 3.35
C GLU A 249 -21.07 5.40 2.78
N ASP A 250 -21.49 4.53 3.68
CA ASP A 250 -22.00 3.22 3.34
C ASP A 250 -23.49 3.26 3.03
N PHE A 251 -23.96 2.24 2.31
CA PHE A 251 -25.39 1.95 2.26
C PHE A 251 -25.89 1.44 3.62
N GLU A 252 -27.16 1.71 3.94
CA GLU A 252 -27.79 1.22 5.17
C GLU A 252 -27.82 -0.31 5.21
N HIS A 253 -28.13 -0.94 4.06
CA HIS A 253 -28.16 -2.38 3.93
C HIS A 253 -26.73 -2.97 4.04
N PRO A 254 -26.45 -3.87 5.00
CA PRO A 254 -25.12 -4.41 5.25
C PRO A 254 -24.43 -5.00 4.02
N ASP A 255 -25.16 -5.76 3.20
CA ASP A 255 -24.62 -6.41 2.00
C ASP A 255 -24.26 -5.45 0.85
N LYS A 256 -24.67 -4.18 0.95
CA LYS A 256 -24.34 -3.14 -0.03
C LYS A 256 -23.22 -2.21 0.43
N ARG A 257 -22.68 -2.42 1.63
CA ARG A 257 -21.58 -1.61 2.16
C ARG A 257 -20.32 -1.77 1.33
N ARG A 258 -19.45 -0.75 1.36
CA ARG A 258 -18.18 -0.77 0.64
C ARG A 258 -17.36 -1.98 1.09
N HIS A 259 -16.94 -2.80 0.14
CA HIS A 259 -16.16 -4.00 0.39
C HIS A 259 -15.13 -4.20 -0.72
N LEU A 260 -13.85 -4.07 -0.36
CA LEU A 260 -12.72 -4.46 -1.19
C LEU A 260 -12.00 -5.63 -0.53
N LEU A 261 -11.44 -6.50 -1.35
CA LEU A 261 -10.40 -7.43 -0.92
C LEU A 261 -9.04 -6.80 -1.16
N ARG A 262 -8.09 -7.01 -0.26
CA ARG A 262 -6.72 -6.54 -0.40
C ARG A 262 -5.74 -7.69 -0.23
N VAL A 263 -4.71 -7.72 -1.06
CA VAL A 263 -3.56 -8.61 -0.95
C VAL A 263 -2.27 -7.78 -0.84
N TRP A 264 -1.31 -8.27 -0.06
CA TRP A 264 0.06 -7.79 -0.08
C TRP A 264 0.92 -8.83 -0.78
N LEU A 265 1.77 -8.40 -1.70
CA LEU A 265 2.65 -9.27 -2.46
C LEU A 265 4.10 -8.83 -2.30
N SER A 266 5.00 -9.81 -2.18
CA SER A 266 6.40 -9.62 -2.52
C SER A 266 6.59 -9.84 -4.01
N SER A 267 7.34 -8.96 -4.66
CA SER A 267 7.55 -9.01 -6.11
C SER A 267 8.71 -9.96 -6.43
N PRO A 268 8.56 -10.90 -7.37
CA PRO A 268 9.68 -11.70 -7.85
C PRO A 268 10.70 -10.87 -8.64
N ARG A 269 10.32 -9.64 -9.04
CA ARG A 269 11.19 -8.65 -9.69
C ARG A 269 11.51 -7.47 -8.75
N SER A 270 11.50 -7.71 -7.44
CA SER A 270 11.70 -6.66 -6.44
C SER A 270 13.10 -6.05 -6.54
N ARG A 271 13.17 -4.72 -6.38
CA ARG A 271 14.42 -3.94 -6.33
C ARG A 271 15.27 -4.24 -5.09
N PRO A 272 16.60 -4.07 -5.14
CA PRO A 272 17.40 -4.01 -3.91
C PRO A 272 16.96 -2.80 -3.06
N LEU A 273 17.06 -2.93 -1.75
CA LEU A 273 16.75 -1.87 -0.79
C LEU A 273 18.00 -1.50 0.02
N ASP A 274 17.95 -0.35 0.67
CA ASP A 274 18.91 0.02 1.71
C ASP A 274 18.81 -0.93 2.91
N GLU A 275 19.95 -1.24 3.55
CA GLU A 275 20.04 -2.17 4.68
C GLU A 275 19.13 -1.77 5.84
N CYS A 276 18.85 -0.47 6.04
CA CYS A 276 17.92 0.00 7.08
C CYS A 276 16.51 -0.59 6.93
N PHE A 277 16.08 -0.98 5.72
CA PHE A 277 14.77 -1.61 5.53
C PHE A 277 14.71 -3.06 6.05
N GLN A 278 15.85 -3.72 6.30
CA GLN A 278 15.89 -5.15 6.65
C GLN A 278 15.10 -5.46 7.92
N ALA A 279 15.20 -4.63 8.96
CA ALA A 279 14.51 -4.85 10.22
C ALA A 279 12.97 -4.86 10.06
N ASN A 280 12.46 -4.09 9.09
CA ASN A 280 11.05 -4.01 8.79
C ASN A 280 10.63 -5.04 7.73
N PHE A 281 11.40 -5.25 6.65
CA PHE A 281 10.98 -6.10 5.53
C PHE A 281 11.52 -7.54 5.59
N GLY A 282 12.46 -7.82 6.49
CA GLY A 282 13.10 -9.13 6.67
C GLY A 282 14.34 -9.33 5.80
N THR A 283 14.30 -8.89 4.55
CA THR A 283 15.42 -8.91 3.60
C THR A 283 15.37 -7.70 2.67
N VAL A 284 16.55 -7.31 2.17
CA VAL A 284 16.74 -6.15 1.28
C VAL A 284 17.25 -6.56 -0.10
N GLU A 285 17.53 -7.85 -0.30
CA GLU A 285 18.02 -8.38 -1.56
C GLU A 285 16.94 -8.32 -2.66
N ALA A 286 17.38 -8.09 -3.89
CA ALA A 286 16.51 -8.09 -5.05
C ALA A 286 15.94 -9.50 -5.33
N GLY A 287 14.66 -9.59 -5.67
CA GLY A 287 13.96 -10.84 -5.95
C GLY A 287 13.70 -11.74 -4.74
N ALA A 288 14.14 -11.37 -3.55
CA ALA A 288 13.87 -12.13 -2.33
C ALA A 288 12.45 -11.86 -1.80
N VAL A 289 11.82 -12.88 -1.22
CA VAL A 289 10.49 -12.75 -0.59
C VAL A 289 10.62 -11.91 0.68
N ARG A 290 9.88 -10.80 0.75
CA ARG A 290 9.96 -9.82 1.85
C ARG A 290 8.63 -9.15 2.17
N GLY A 291 8.60 -8.47 3.31
CA GLY A 291 7.42 -7.80 3.82
C GLY A 291 6.44 -8.75 4.52
N GLY A 292 5.22 -8.28 4.71
CA GLY A 292 4.20 -8.95 5.50
C GLY A 292 4.46 -8.90 7.01
N MET A 293 3.48 -9.35 7.79
CA MET A 293 3.61 -9.55 9.23
C MET A 293 4.05 -10.98 9.49
N LYS A 294 4.98 -11.20 10.42
CA LYS A 294 5.31 -12.56 10.86
C LYS A 294 4.09 -13.13 11.62
N PRO A 295 3.52 -14.27 11.19
CA PRO A 295 2.45 -14.91 11.93
C PRO A 295 2.97 -15.41 13.28
N SER A 296 2.14 -15.34 14.34
CA SER A 296 2.55 -15.69 15.70
C SER A 296 2.78 -17.20 15.92
N PHE A 297 2.43 -18.03 14.96
CA PHE A 297 2.68 -19.48 14.98
C PHE A 297 3.99 -19.89 14.27
N LEU A 298 4.68 -18.94 13.64
CA LEU A 298 6.00 -19.16 13.02
C LEU A 298 7.15 -18.59 13.87
N SER A 299 6.84 -18.02 15.05
CA SER A 299 7.80 -17.47 16.00
C SER A 299 8.16 -18.46 17.09
#